data_AF-A0A210PW91-F1
#
_entry.id   AF-A0A210PW91-F1
#
_cell.length_a   1.000
_cell.length_b   1.000
_cell.length_c   1.000
_cell.angle_alpha   90.00
_cell.angle_beta   90.00
_cell.angle_gamma   90.00
#
_symmetry.space_group_name_H-M   'P 1'
#
loop_
_entity.id
_entity.type
_entity.pdbx_description
1 polymer ?
#
loop_
_entity_poly.entity_id
_entity_poly.type
_entity_poly.pdbx_seq_one_letter_code
_entity_poly.pdbx_strand_id
1 'polypeptide(L)'
;MAWGKSCPLAFNLHIRNNNTFCIEAYRVRRECINDRDDGRQYKYDANVKKNLSFVTSDMEAMYQERRNRMLKACVGREAEMKGKKTAKYVKNNIIIDQVLGIAYCPVEKIASTFWKRVLRLVVGEAHAKSPFDSTVIALANFNDMTSIPEGMVDRFMKESLTFMFVREPYGRLLSAYVDKLFSPNLYYWKIYGGFGVHVTRNESTECGHNLTFKEFVKTVLYADEVNQKRDGHFTPSYEHCDPCRYKWHVIGTLDTLSQDIFYILDRIGRTDLMRSLNKDFREQYLNHTILDQFNWLFFFRDSYANDCNVTFYEAQKRLWKQFQIRGVLTKESEFPLTTEESEGLTKTKLMSIVYNAMGNAEKRSKARKNKAEAIKEAYSTLDRDDLDKLSKMFQPDCDLYGYDCKPEQLFNTERTVIEPWFFKYDT
;
A
#
# COMPACT_ATOMS: atom_id res chain seq x y z
N MET A 1 -11.33 -47.19 -9.70
CA MET A 1 -12.36 -46.39 -10.39
C MET A 1 -13.24 -45.81 -9.29
N ALA A 2 -13.51 -44.53 -9.11
CA ALA A 2 -13.26 -43.30 -9.85
C ALA A 2 -13.05 -42.17 -8.81
N TRP A 3 -12.18 -41.21 -9.14
CA TRP A 3 -11.92 -40.03 -8.33
C TRP A 3 -12.97 -38.94 -8.64
N GLY A 4 -13.74 -38.55 -7.61
CA GLY A 4 -14.78 -37.53 -7.68
C GLY A 4 -14.29 -36.16 -7.18
N LYS A 5 -14.02 -35.27 -8.14
CA LYS A 5 -14.09 -33.79 -8.13
C LYS A 5 -14.22 -33.08 -6.77
N SER A 6 -13.14 -32.45 -6.33
CA SER A 6 -13.10 -31.38 -5.33
C SER A 6 -13.50 -30.03 -5.94
N CYS A 7 -14.52 -29.40 -5.35
CA CYS A 7 -15.05 -28.07 -5.66
C CYS A 7 -14.22 -26.97 -4.95
N PRO A 8 -14.10 -25.73 -5.47
CA PRO A 8 -13.28 -24.69 -4.87
C PRO A 8 -13.95 -24.11 -3.62
N LEU A 9 -13.15 -23.93 -2.56
CA LEU A 9 -13.51 -23.28 -1.30
C LEU A 9 -14.02 -21.84 -1.53
N ALA A 10 -15.34 -21.70 -1.64
CA ALA A 10 -16.05 -20.49 -1.28
C ALA A 10 -16.08 -20.42 0.26
N PHE A 11 -15.47 -19.37 0.84
CA PHE A 11 -15.57 -19.09 2.26
C PHE A 11 -16.99 -18.64 2.61
N ASN A 12 -17.86 -19.62 2.90
CA ASN A 12 -19.10 -19.40 3.65
C ASN A 12 -18.78 -19.64 5.13
N LEU A 13 -18.67 -18.56 5.89
CA LEU A 13 -18.67 -18.62 7.36
C LEU A 13 -20.13 -18.73 7.82
N HIS A 14 -20.53 -19.95 8.19
CA HIS A 14 -21.73 -20.18 9.00
C HIS A 14 -21.39 -19.89 10.46
N ILE A 15 -21.71 -18.68 10.94
CA ILE A 15 -21.82 -18.38 12.37
C ILE A 15 -23.31 -18.15 12.64
N ARG A 16 -23.89 -19.02 13.48
CA ARG A 16 -25.29 -18.97 13.86
C ARG A 16 -25.55 -17.79 14.82
N ASN A 17 -26.45 -16.93 14.35
CA ASN A 17 -27.39 -16.05 15.05
C ASN A 17 -26.91 -14.85 15.89
N ASN A 18 -27.46 -13.71 15.44
CA ASN A 18 -27.83 -12.48 16.14
C ASN A 18 -26.73 -11.48 16.49
N ASN A 19 -26.22 -10.79 15.47
CA ASN A 19 -26.49 -9.36 15.31
C ASN A 19 -25.96 -8.84 13.96
N THR A 20 -26.77 -8.01 13.33
CA THR A 20 -26.54 -7.30 12.07
C THR A 20 -25.22 -6.53 12.10
N PHE A 21 -24.13 -7.08 11.57
CA PHE A 21 -22.86 -6.38 11.43
C PHE A 21 -22.28 -6.59 10.04
N CYS A 22 -22.82 -5.83 9.09
CA CYS A 22 -22.15 -5.20 7.95
C CYS A 22 -23.24 -4.51 7.11
N ILE A 23 -22.95 -3.31 6.57
CA ILE A 23 -23.81 -2.45 5.72
C ILE A 23 -24.59 -1.32 6.45
N GLU A 24 -24.20 -0.89 7.66
CA GLU A 24 -24.73 0.36 8.27
C GLU A 24 -23.71 1.48 8.50
N ALA A 25 -22.49 1.36 7.96
CA ALA A 25 -21.40 2.28 8.28
C ALA A 25 -21.49 3.70 7.65
N TYR A 26 -22.41 4.02 6.74
CA TYR A 26 -22.45 5.36 6.12
C TYR A 26 -23.85 5.81 5.69
N ARG A 27 -24.75 6.02 6.66
CA ARG A 27 -26.03 6.71 6.40
C ARG A 27 -26.02 8.09 7.08
N VAL A 28 -25.34 9.06 6.45
CA VAL A 28 -25.50 10.48 6.80
C VAL A 28 -26.53 11.09 5.86
N ARG A 29 -27.53 11.77 6.44
CA ARG A 29 -28.68 12.38 5.75
C ARG A 29 -28.21 13.37 4.69
N ARG A 30 -28.85 13.31 3.52
CA ARG A 30 -28.78 14.31 2.45
C ARG A 30 -29.51 15.57 2.89
N GLU A 31 -28.83 16.70 2.88
CA GLU A 31 -29.46 18.01 2.66
C GLU A 31 -28.78 18.62 1.44
N CYS A 32 -29.56 18.77 0.35
CA CYS A 32 -29.10 19.35 -0.90
C CYS A 32 -28.95 20.87 -0.72
N ILE A 33 -27.72 21.38 -0.81
CA ILE A 33 -27.47 22.82 -0.98
C ILE A 33 -27.30 23.07 -2.48
N ASN A 34 -28.22 23.86 -3.05
CA ASN A 34 -28.11 24.42 -4.39
C ASN A 34 -27.10 25.57 -4.36
N ASP A 35 -25.89 25.37 -4.89
CA ASP A 35 -24.99 26.48 -5.17
C ASP A 35 -24.93 26.77 -6.67
N ARG A 36 -25.30 28.01 -6.98
CA ARG A 36 -25.29 28.61 -8.32
C ARG A 36 -23.85 28.88 -8.75
N ASP A 37 -23.56 28.51 -10.00
CA ASP A 37 -22.28 28.67 -10.67
C ASP A 37 -21.98 30.18 -10.91
N ASP A 38 -20.96 30.70 -10.24
CA ASP A 38 -20.36 32.03 -10.45
C ASP A 38 -19.26 31.88 -11.50
N GLY A 39 -19.56 32.35 -12.71
CA GLY A 39 -18.72 32.24 -13.90
C GLY A 39 -17.48 33.14 -13.87
N ARG A 40 -16.52 32.86 -12.99
CA ARG A 40 -15.19 33.48 -13.05
C ARG A 40 -14.20 32.63 -13.84
N GLN A 41 -14.01 33.03 -15.10
CA GLN A 41 -12.98 32.53 -16.01
C GLN A 41 -11.59 33.00 -15.55
N TYR A 42 -10.89 32.19 -14.75
CA TYR A 42 -9.51 32.46 -14.36
C TYR A 42 -8.55 32.13 -15.51
N LYS A 43 -7.82 33.14 -15.98
CA LYS A 43 -6.82 33.05 -17.06
C LYS A 43 -5.75 32.01 -16.70
N TYR A 44 -5.68 30.97 -17.53
CA TYR A 44 -4.67 29.91 -17.49
C TYR A 44 -3.32 30.49 -17.94
N ASP A 45 -2.32 30.49 -17.06
CA ASP A 45 -1.02 31.11 -17.31
C ASP A 45 -0.21 30.29 -18.33
N ALA A 46 0.19 30.90 -19.45
CA ALA A 46 0.83 30.23 -20.59
C ALA A 46 2.18 29.59 -20.22
N ASN A 47 2.84 30.09 -19.17
CA ASN A 47 4.08 29.53 -18.64
C ASN A 47 3.88 28.17 -17.95
N VAL A 48 2.72 27.91 -17.34
CA VAL A 48 2.41 26.61 -16.75
C VAL A 48 2.23 25.56 -17.85
N LYS A 49 1.56 25.91 -18.95
CA LYS A 49 1.35 25.03 -20.11
C LYS A 49 2.66 24.63 -20.80
N LYS A 50 3.59 25.57 -20.97
CA LYS A 50 4.90 25.34 -21.60
C LYS A 50 5.81 24.47 -20.70
N ASN A 51 5.77 24.68 -19.39
CA ASN A 51 6.49 23.83 -18.44
C ASN A 51 5.85 22.43 -18.35
N LEU A 52 4.52 22.32 -18.43
CA LEU A 52 3.84 21.02 -18.51
C LEU A 52 4.21 20.25 -19.77
N SER A 53 4.25 20.92 -20.94
CA SER A 53 4.56 20.26 -22.22
C SER A 53 6.00 19.72 -22.28
N PHE A 54 6.96 20.44 -21.69
CA PHE A 54 8.35 19.98 -21.59
C PHE A 54 8.49 18.84 -20.58
N VAL A 55 7.81 18.93 -19.43
CA VAL A 55 7.74 17.83 -18.45
C VAL A 55 7.06 16.59 -19.05
N THR A 56 6.06 16.75 -19.93
CA THR A 56 5.42 15.59 -20.58
C THR A 56 6.36 14.86 -21.54
N SER A 57 7.22 15.54 -22.30
CA SER A 57 8.14 14.85 -23.23
C SER A 57 9.20 14.02 -22.50
N ASP A 58 9.73 14.52 -21.39
CA ASP A 58 10.71 13.79 -20.57
C ASP A 58 10.07 12.58 -19.88
N MET A 59 8.82 12.73 -19.43
CA MET A 59 8.07 11.63 -18.81
C MET A 59 7.71 10.54 -19.83
N GLU A 60 7.33 10.89 -21.06
CA GLU A 60 7.08 9.91 -22.13
C GLU A 60 8.33 9.07 -22.43
N ALA A 61 9.50 9.69 -22.56
CA ALA A 61 10.76 8.98 -22.78
C ALA A 61 11.07 8.02 -21.61
N MET A 62 10.88 8.46 -20.37
CA MET A 62 11.05 7.63 -19.17
C MET A 62 10.09 6.43 -19.17
N TYR A 63 8.81 6.60 -19.52
CA TYR A 63 7.87 5.48 -19.57
C TYR A 63 8.16 4.51 -20.70
N GLN A 64 8.62 5.00 -21.86
CA GLN A 64 9.11 4.15 -22.94
C GLN A 64 10.29 3.29 -22.48
N GLU A 65 11.25 3.88 -21.75
CA GLU A 65 12.38 3.13 -21.19
C GLU A 65 11.91 2.04 -20.22
N ARG A 66 11.05 2.39 -19.25
CA ARG A 66 10.49 1.43 -18.26
C ARG A 66 9.71 0.31 -18.94
N ARG A 67 8.90 0.63 -19.96
CA ARG A 67 8.14 -0.35 -20.74
C ARG A 67 9.07 -1.27 -21.53
N ASN A 68 10.07 -0.72 -22.19
CA ASN A 68 11.05 -1.50 -22.96
C ASN A 68 11.83 -2.46 -22.06
N ARG A 69 12.21 -2.03 -20.85
CA ARG A 69 12.81 -2.90 -19.83
C ARG A 69 11.88 -4.06 -19.48
N MET A 70 10.64 -3.75 -19.10
CA MET A 70 9.64 -4.77 -18.74
C MET A 70 9.41 -5.76 -19.89
N LEU A 71 9.20 -5.29 -21.12
CA LEU A 71 9.01 -6.15 -22.28
C LEU A 71 10.24 -7.02 -22.57
N LYS A 72 11.45 -6.47 -22.44
CA LYS A 72 12.70 -7.23 -22.61
C LYS A 72 12.84 -8.32 -21.55
N ALA A 73 12.50 -8.05 -20.30
CA ALA A 73 12.54 -9.03 -19.22
C ALA A 73 11.52 -10.16 -19.41
N CYS A 74 10.41 -9.90 -20.11
CA CYS A 74 9.39 -10.90 -20.42
C CYS A 74 9.79 -11.92 -21.50
N VAL A 75 10.70 -11.58 -22.42
CA VAL A 75 11.02 -12.41 -23.59
C VAL A 75 11.53 -13.78 -23.15
N GLY A 76 10.80 -14.85 -23.49
CA GLY A 76 11.17 -16.23 -23.18
C GLY A 76 10.99 -16.62 -21.72
N ARG A 77 10.39 -15.76 -20.89
CA ARG A 77 10.13 -15.96 -19.45
C ARG A 77 8.64 -15.78 -19.10
N GLU A 78 7.75 -15.82 -20.08
CA GLU A 78 6.33 -15.52 -19.88
C GLU A 78 5.65 -16.48 -18.89
N ALA A 79 6.08 -17.75 -18.85
CA ALA A 79 5.55 -18.72 -17.89
C ALA A 79 6.01 -18.43 -16.45
N GLU A 80 7.26 -18.01 -16.27
CA GLU A 80 7.83 -17.60 -14.98
C GLU A 80 7.15 -16.32 -14.47
N MET A 81 6.97 -15.34 -15.37
CA MET A 81 6.44 -14.01 -15.06
C MET A 81 4.92 -13.96 -14.81
N LYS A 82 4.20 -15.08 -14.94
CA LYS A 82 2.79 -15.19 -14.50
C LYS A 82 2.67 -15.26 -12.98
N GLY A 83 3.71 -15.76 -12.31
CA GLY A 83 3.71 -15.97 -10.87
C GLY A 83 2.71 -17.04 -10.43
N LYS A 84 2.35 -17.03 -9.14
CA LYS A 84 1.51 -18.07 -8.52
C LYS A 84 0.03 -17.67 -8.40
N LYS A 85 -0.32 -16.40 -8.68
CA LYS A 85 -1.71 -15.93 -8.69
C LYS A 85 -2.44 -16.43 -9.95
N THR A 86 -3.73 -16.71 -9.84
CA THR A 86 -4.52 -17.20 -10.99
C THR A 86 -4.82 -16.08 -11.97
N ALA A 87 -5.01 -16.41 -13.26
CA ALA A 87 -5.43 -15.43 -14.26
C ALA A 87 -6.74 -14.72 -13.88
N LYS A 88 -7.67 -15.44 -13.22
CA LYS A 88 -8.91 -14.86 -12.67
C LYS A 88 -8.60 -13.81 -11.60
N TYR A 89 -7.68 -14.10 -10.67
CA TYR A 89 -7.28 -13.11 -9.65
C TYR A 89 -6.73 -11.84 -10.29
N VAL A 90 -5.83 -11.97 -11.27
CA VAL A 90 -5.24 -10.81 -11.95
C VAL A 90 -6.31 -9.98 -12.66
N LYS A 91 -7.25 -10.62 -13.37
CA LYS A 91 -8.36 -9.91 -14.02
C LYS A 91 -9.25 -9.16 -13.05
N ASN A 92 -9.62 -9.79 -11.93
CA ASN A 92 -10.41 -9.14 -10.88
C ASN A 92 -9.66 -7.96 -10.24
N ASN A 93 -8.33 -7.99 -10.24
CA ASN A 93 -7.52 -6.94 -9.65
C ASN A 93 -7.41 -5.70 -10.57
N ILE A 94 -7.44 -5.89 -11.89
CA ILE A 94 -7.34 -4.78 -12.85
C ILE A 94 -8.66 -4.02 -12.90
N ILE A 95 -8.65 -2.80 -12.35
CA ILE A 95 -9.77 -1.86 -12.39
C ILE A 95 -9.83 -1.23 -13.78
N ILE A 96 -11.02 -1.15 -14.36
CA ILE A 96 -11.22 -0.56 -15.69
C ILE A 96 -12.33 0.47 -15.72
N ASP A 97 -12.23 1.38 -16.68
CA ASP A 97 -13.35 2.17 -17.17
C ASP A 97 -13.36 2.14 -18.70
N GLN A 98 -14.43 1.58 -19.29
CA GLN A 98 -14.52 1.40 -20.74
C GLN A 98 -14.82 2.71 -21.48
N VAL A 99 -15.49 3.66 -20.83
CA VAL A 99 -15.90 4.93 -21.45
C VAL A 99 -14.71 5.87 -21.55
N LEU A 100 -13.91 5.94 -20.50
CA LEU A 100 -12.69 6.73 -20.43
C LEU A 100 -11.48 6.02 -21.04
N GLY A 101 -11.60 4.71 -21.34
CA GLY A 101 -10.49 3.91 -21.86
C GLY A 101 -9.33 3.85 -20.88
N ILE A 102 -9.60 3.43 -19.64
CA ILE A 102 -8.59 3.34 -18.57
C ILE A 102 -8.51 1.92 -18.05
N ALA A 103 -7.28 1.43 -17.82
CA ALA A 103 -7.03 0.25 -17.00
C ALA A 103 -5.96 0.54 -15.94
N TYR A 104 -6.25 0.24 -14.68
CA TYR A 104 -5.35 0.42 -13.56
C TYR A 104 -5.19 -0.88 -12.78
N CYS A 105 -3.96 -1.32 -12.57
CA CYS A 105 -3.68 -2.41 -11.65
C CYS A 105 -3.17 -1.89 -10.28
N PRO A 106 -3.95 -2.06 -9.19
CA PRO A 106 -3.51 -1.76 -7.85
C PRO A 106 -2.54 -2.83 -7.36
N VAL A 107 -1.27 -2.45 -7.24
CA VAL A 107 -0.27 -3.21 -6.48
C VAL A 107 -0.35 -2.75 -5.01
N GLU A 108 -0.36 -3.71 -4.09
CA GLU A 108 -0.45 -3.35 -2.68
C GLU A 108 0.81 -2.66 -2.17
N LYS A 109 0.64 -1.78 -1.17
CA LYS A 109 1.72 -1.00 -0.54
C LYS A 109 2.45 -0.01 -1.46
N ILE A 110 1.79 0.40 -2.55
CA ILE A 110 2.24 1.49 -3.43
C ILE A 110 1.06 2.34 -3.95
N ALA A 111 0.66 3.33 -3.15
CA ALA A 111 -0.39 4.32 -3.48
C ALA A 111 -1.75 3.75 -3.99
N SER A 112 -2.03 2.45 -3.80
CA SER A 112 -3.24 1.79 -4.32
C SER A 112 -4.52 2.42 -3.80
N THR A 113 -4.60 2.68 -2.49
CA THR A 113 -5.75 3.36 -1.88
C THR A 113 -5.97 4.76 -2.46
N PHE A 114 -4.90 5.51 -2.72
CA PHE A 114 -4.99 6.84 -3.33
C PHE A 114 -5.57 6.77 -4.73
N TRP A 115 -5.06 5.88 -5.59
CA TRP A 115 -5.56 5.73 -6.95
C TRP A 115 -7.00 5.24 -7.01
N LYS A 116 -7.42 4.34 -6.12
CA LYS A 116 -8.83 3.94 -6.01
C LYS A 116 -9.74 5.15 -5.75
N ARG A 117 -9.32 6.08 -4.90
CA ARG A 117 -10.08 7.31 -4.63
C ARG A 117 -10.06 8.29 -5.79
N VAL A 118 -8.92 8.46 -6.46
CA VAL A 118 -8.84 9.25 -7.69
C VAL A 118 -9.81 8.70 -8.73
N LEU A 119 -9.82 7.39 -8.95
CA LEU A 119 -10.69 6.77 -9.93
C LEU A 119 -12.18 6.99 -9.63
N ARG A 120 -12.59 6.99 -8.35
CA ARG A 120 -13.98 7.33 -7.97
C ARG A 120 -14.39 8.74 -8.40
N LEU A 121 -13.47 9.71 -8.27
CA LEU A 121 -13.71 11.07 -8.73
C LEU A 121 -13.69 11.15 -10.26
N VAL A 122 -12.80 10.39 -10.91
CA VAL A 122 -12.65 10.33 -12.37
C VAL A 122 -13.92 9.82 -13.04
N VAL A 123 -14.49 8.73 -12.55
CA VAL A 123 -15.70 8.10 -13.12
C VAL A 123 -17.01 8.73 -12.64
N GLY A 124 -16.95 9.76 -11.79
CA GLY A 124 -18.13 10.50 -11.32
C GLY A 124 -18.94 9.82 -10.21
N GLU A 125 -18.42 8.75 -9.61
CA GLU A 125 -19.09 8.02 -8.51
C GLU A 125 -18.91 8.71 -7.14
N ALA A 126 -17.95 9.64 -7.02
CA ALA A 126 -17.78 10.48 -5.85
C ALA A 126 -17.75 11.96 -6.25
N HIS A 127 -18.40 12.79 -5.44
CA HIS A 127 -18.52 14.23 -5.65
C HIS A 127 -17.72 14.99 -4.59
N ALA A 128 -16.39 14.97 -4.72
CA ALA A 128 -15.49 15.74 -3.88
C ALA A 128 -14.42 16.46 -4.71
N LYS A 129 -13.85 17.52 -4.16
CA LYS A 129 -12.79 18.30 -4.84
C LYS A 129 -11.40 17.67 -4.70
N SER A 130 -11.24 16.71 -3.78
CA SER A 130 -9.95 16.07 -3.48
C SER A 130 -10.13 14.58 -3.18
N PRO A 131 -9.22 13.70 -3.65
CA PRO A 131 -9.20 12.28 -3.27
C PRO A 131 -8.85 12.06 -1.79
N PHE A 132 -8.41 13.09 -1.07
CA PHE A 132 -8.16 13.01 0.37
C PHE A 132 -9.39 13.30 1.23
N ASP A 133 -10.51 13.70 0.61
CA ASP A 133 -11.77 13.89 1.31
C ASP A 133 -12.25 12.56 1.93
N SER A 134 -12.67 12.61 3.20
CA SER A 134 -13.10 11.44 3.95
C SER A 134 -14.38 10.80 3.42
N THR A 135 -15.16 11.53 2.61
CA THR A 135 -16.35 11.01 1.92
C THR A 135 -16.01 10.09 0.76
N VAL A 136 -14.77 10.09 0.25
CA VAL A 136 -14.36 9.28 -0.90
C VAL A 136 -13.93 7.88 -0.44
N ILE A 137 -14.85 6.92 -0.54
CA ILE A 137 -14.63 5.54 -0.11
C ILE A 137 -13.82 4.76 -1.17
N ALA A 138 -12.62 4.33 -0.79
CA ALA A 138 -11.70 3.61 -1.68
C ALA A 138 -12.10 2.13 -1.93
N LEU A 139 -12.93 1.55 -1.06
CA LEU A 139 -13.23 0.10 -0.98
C LEU A 139 -14.55 -0.31 -1.65
N ALA A 140 -15.14 0.54 -2.49
CA ALA A 140 -16.34 0.17 -3.24
C ALA A 140 -16.00 -0.74 -4.45
N ASN A 141 -17.02 -1.36 -5.05
CA ASN A 141 -16.87 -2.23 -6.23
C ASN A 141 -16.52 -1.39 -7.47
N PHE A 142 -15.48 -1.79 -8.19
CA PHE A 142 -15.11 -1.20 -9.48
C PHE A 142 -15.43 -2.20 -10.60
N ASN A 143 -15.65 -1.70 -11.82
CA ASN A 143 -15.57 -2.58 -12.98
C ASN A 143 -14.14 -3.09 -13.11
N ASP A 144 -14.01 -4.36 -13.49
CA ASP A 144 -12.72 -5.02 -13.63
C ASP A 144 -12.58 -5.69 -15.00
N MET A 145 -11.40 -6.24 -15.29
CA MET A 145 -11.08 -6.88 -16.57
C MET A 145 -11.95 -8.10 -16.87
N THR A 146 -12.69 -8.66 -15.91
CA THR A 146 -13.63 -9.77 -16.18
C THR A 146 -14.84 -9.32 -17.00
N SER A 147 -15.13 -8.01 -16.99
CA SER A 147 -16.21 -7.42 -17.81
C SER A 147 -15.84 -7.28 -19.29
N ILE A 148 -14.57 -7.48 -19.66
CA ILE A 148 -14.11 -7.46 -21.05
C ILE A 148 -14.07 -8.89 -21.60
N PRO A 149 -14.77 -9.18 -22.71
CA PRO A 149 -14.66 -10.46 -23.41
C PRO A 149 -13.22 -10.78 -23.81
N GLU A 150 -12.79 -12.04 -23.65
CA GLU A 150 -11.39 -12.45 -23.84
C GLU A 150 -10.78 -11.97 -25.16
N GLY A 151 -11.51 -12.10 -26.27
CA GLY A 151 -11.05 -11.68 -27.60
C GLY A 151 -10.91 -10.16 -27.78
N MET A 152 -11.36 -9.35 -26.82
CA MET A 152 -11.24 -7.89 -26.84
C MET A 152 -10.22 -7.35 -25.84
N VAL A 153 -9.70 -8.17 -24.92
CA VAL A 153 -8.75 -7.73 -23.88
C VAL A 153 -7.51 -7.07 -24.49
N ASP A 154 -6.90 -7.69 -25.52
CA ASP A 154 -5.72 -7.15 -26.17
C ASP A 154 -5.96 -5.81 -26.85
N ARG A 155 -7.13 -5.67 -27.49
CA ARG A 155 -7.55 -4.42 -28.13
C ARG A 155 -7.78 -3.34 -27.08
N PHE A 156 -8.56 -3.65 -26.05
CA PHE A 156 -8.87 -2.73 -24.96
C PHE A 156 -7.59 -2.22 -24.29
N MET A 157 -6.65 -3.10 -23.95
CA MET A 157 -5.39 -2.72 -23.31
C MET A 157 -4.48 -1.89 -24.22
N LYS A 158 -4.53 -2.11 -25.54
CA LYS A 158 -3.77 -1.33 -26.52
C LYS A 158 -4.35 0.07 -26.73
N GLU A 159 -5.68 0.20 -26.71
CA GLU A 159 -6.40 1.45 -26.97
C GLU A 159 -6.61 2.30 -25.71
N SER A 160 -6.47 1.70 -24.52
CA SER A 160 -6.64 2.38 -23.23
C SER A 160 -5.35 2.98 -22.68
N LEU A 161 -5.49 4.00 -21.83
CA LEU A 161 -4.44 4.40 -20.90
C LEU A 161 -4.33 3.33 -19.81
N THR A 162 -3.23 2.56 -19.84
CA THR A 162 -3.02 1.47 -18.88
C THR A 162 -1.86 1.81 -17.96
N PHE A 163 -2.07 1.71 -16.65
CA PHE A 163 -1.04 2.08 -15.69
C PHE A 163 -1.00 1.18 -14.47
N MET A 164 0.20 1.05 -13.91
CA MET A 164 0.46 0.40 -12.64
C MET A 164 1.57 1.15 -11.90
N PHE A 165 1.68 0.91 -10.60
CA PHE A 165 2.74 1.47 -9.78
C PHE A 165 3.53 0.36 -9.11
N VAL A 166 4.85 0.51 -9.06
CA VAL A 166 5.78 -0.44 -8.45
C VAL A 166 6.66 0.25 -7.41
N ARG A 167 7.27 -0.55 -6.55
CA ARG A 167 8.14 -0.09 -5.48
C ARG A 167 9.27 -1.07 -5.30
N GLU A 168 10.44 -0.57 -4.91
CA GLU A 168 11.59 -1.37 -4.51
C GLU A 168 11.15 -2.50 -3.53
N PRO A 169 11.39 -3.79 -3.88
CA PRO A 169 10.78 -4.94 -3.19
C PRO A 169 11.05 -5.01 -1.68
N TYR A 170 12.28 -4.76 -1.23
CA TYR A 170 12.66 -4.88 0.17
C TYR A 170 12.00 -3.80 1.04
N GLY A 171 11.98 -2.57 0.56
CA GLY A 171 11.28 -1.45 1.18
C GLY A 171 9.76 -1.63 1.17
N ARG A 172 9.20 -2.26 0.13
CA ARG A 172 7.78 -2.63 0.07
C ARG A 172 7.44 -3.68 1.12
N LEU A 173 8.22 -4.75 1.23
CA LEU A 173 8.01 -5.83 2.20
C LEU A 173 8.08 -5.31 3.65
N LEU A 174 9.07 -4.48 3.97
CA LEU A 174 9.15 -3.84 5.30
C LEU A 174 7.96 -2.92 5.56
N SER A 175 7.56 -2.12 4.57
CA SER A 175 6.37 -1.29 4.69
C SER A 175 5.09 -2.09 4.91
N ALA A 176 5.03 -3.33 4.43
CA ALA A 176 3.91 -4.24 4.66
C ALA A 176 3.93 -4.79 6.08
N TYR A 177 5.08 -5.29 6.56
CA TYR A 177 5.26 -5.72 7.95
C TYR A 177 4.86 -4.62 8.94
N VAL A 178 5.38 -3.41 8.72
CA VAL A 178 5.15 -2.27 9.61
C VAL A 178 3.66 -1.93 9.66
N ASP A 179 2.98 -1.90 8.51
CA ASP A 179 1.55 -1.56 8.43
C ASP A 179 0.61 -2.66 8.94
N LYS A 180 0.97 -3.93 8.74
CA LYS A 180 0.08 -5.06 8.99
C LYS A 180 0.33 -5.76 10.31
N LEU A 181 1.58 -5.93 10.73
CA LEU A 181 1.93 -6.75 11.89
C LEU A 181 2.57 -5.97 13.01
N PHE A 182 3.36 -4.94 12.71
CA PHE A 182 3.94 -4.12 13.77
C PHE A 182 2.91 -3.17 14.38
N SER A 183 2.17 -2.47 13.51
CA SER A 183 1.15 -1.50 13.91
C SER A 183 -0.05 -2.18 14.58
N PRO A 184 -0.80 -1.47 15.44
CA PRO A 184 -2.04 -1.96 16.03
C PRO A 184 -3.08 -2.36 14.99
N ASN A 185 -3.10 -3.65 14.63
CA ASN A 185 -3.95 -4.19 13.59
C ASN A 185 -4.43 -5.58 13.98
N LEU A 186 -5.53 -5.62 14.73
CA LEU A 186 -6.11 -6.85 15.27
C LEU A 186 -6.37 -7.91 14.20
N TYR A 187 -6.88 -7.49 13.04
CA TYR A 187 -7.19 -8.41 11.96
C TYR A 187 -5.93 -9.19 11.52
N TYR A 188 -4.85 -8.48 11.23
CA TYR A 188 -3.61 -9.12 10.79
C TYR A 188 -2.88 -9.85 11.93
N TRP A 189 -2.96 -9.36 13.17
CA TRP A 189 -2.40 -10.04 14.34
C TRP A 189 -3.03 -11.41 14.55
N LYS A 190 -4.36 -11.51 14.44
CA LYS A 190 -5.07 -12.78 14.59
C LYS A 190 -4.79 -13.74 13.45
N ILE A 191 -4.93 -13.27 12.20
CA ILE A 191 -4.88 -14.18 11.04
C ILE A 191 -3.45 -14.53 10.63
N TYR A 192 -2.58 -13.54 10.42
CA TYR A 192 -1.28 -13.72 9.81
C TYR A 192 -0.19 -13.75 10.87
N GLY A 193 -0.33 -12.93 11.92
CA GLY A 193 0.51 -13.00 13.11
C GLY A 193 0.42 -14.37 13.77
N GLY A 194 -0.79 -14.85 14.08
CA GLY A 194 -1.00 -16.18 14.65
C GLY A 194 -0.45 -17.31 13.76
N PHE A 195 -0.68 -17.23 12.45
CA PHE A 195 -0.08 -18.15 11.48
C PHE A 195 1.46 -18.12 11.51
N GLY A 196 2.06 -16.93 11.57
CA GLY A 196 3.51 -16.79 11.63
C GLY A 196 4.12 -17.34 12.91
N VAL A 197 3.48 -17.13 14.06
CA VAL A 197 3.89 -17.72 15.34
C VAL A 197 3.85 -19.24 15.26
N HIS A 198 2.79 -19.81 14.67
CA HIS A 198 2.70 -21.25 14.46
C HIS A 198 3.81 -21.78 13.54
N VAL A 199 4.04 -21.15 12.39
CA VAL A 199 5.07 -21.59 11.43
C VAL A 199 6.48 -21.50 12.00
N THR A 200 6.76 -20.47 12.80
CA THR A 200 8.15 -20.15 13.20
C THR A 200 8.53 -20.62 14.60
N ARG A 201 7.56 -20.75 15.51
CA ARG A 201 7.77 -21.18 16.90
C ARG A 201 7.08 -22.51 17.24
N ASN A 202 6.23 -23.03 16.35
CA ASN A 202 5.37 -24.19 16.60
C ASN A 202 4.44 -23.99 17.81
N GLU A 203 4.00 -22.75 18.02
CA GLU A 203 3.10 -22.34 19.10
C GLU A 203 1.73 -21.97 18.53
N SER A 204 0.69 -22.04 19.37
CA SER A 204 -0.63 -21.51 19.03
C SER A 204 -0.89 -20.25 19.85
N THR A 205 -1.30 -19.17 19.20
CA THR A 205 -1.70 -17.93 19.85
C THR A 205 -2.93 -17.36 19.16
N GLU A 206 -3.81 -16.72 19.92
CA GLU A 206 -4.91 -15.96 19.34
C GLU A 206 -4.39 -14.72 18.58
N CYS A 207 -3.31 -14.10 19.08
CA CYS A 207 -2.75 -12.89 18.48
C CYS A 207 -1.23 -12.95 18.39
N GLY A 208 -0.69 -13.03 17.17
CA GLY A 208 0.75 -12.91 16.91
C GLY A 208 1.22 -11.47 16.73
N HIS A 209 0.83 -10.58 17.65
CA HIS A 209 1.20 -9.16 17.63
C HIS A 209 2.69 -8.92 17.99
N ASN A 210 3.36 -9.94 18.54
CA ASN A 210 4.78 -9.97 18.86
C ASN A 210 5.62 -10.71 17.80
N LEU A 211 5.09 -10.96 16.60
CA LEU A 211 5.85 -11.55 15.51
C LEU A 211 6.93 -10.58 15.04
N THR A 212 8.20 -10.99 15.15
CA THR A 212 9.35 -10.17 14.75
C THR A 212 9.44 -10.05 13.23
N PHE A 213 10.22 -9.09 12.72
CA PHE A 213 10.46 -8.97 11.28
C PHE A 213 11.11 -10.24 10.69
N LYS A 214 12.04 -10.85 11.43
CA LYS A 214 12.68 -12.12 11.05
C LYS A 214 11.67 -13.24 10.87
N GLU A 215 10.80 -13.43 11.85
CA GLU A 215 9.76 -14.47 11.79
C GLU A 215 8.72 -14.18 10.72
N PHE A 216 8.36 -12.91 10.55
CA PHE A 216 7.51 -12.48 9.45
C PHE A 216 8.11 -12.87 8.08
N VAL A 217 9.38 -12.60 7.84
CA VAL A 217 10.04 -12.99 6.57
C VAL A 217 10.01 -14.50 6.39
N LYS A 218 10.35 -15.28 7.42
CA LYS A 218 10.24 -16.76 7.37
C LYS A 218 8.83 -17.21 7.04
N THR A 219 7.82 -16.56 7.61
CA THR A 219 6.40 -16.84 7.35
C THR A 219 6.03 -16.53 5.90
N VAL A 220 6.51 -15.41 5.34
CA VAL A 220 6.28 -15.03 3.93
C VAL A 220 6.92 -16.05 2.98
N LEU A 221 8.17 -16.42 3.23
CA LEU A 221 8.89 -17.41 2.44
C LEU A 221 8.21 -18.79 2.48
N TYR A 222 7.80 -19.22 3.67
CA TYR A 222 7.05 -20.46 3.84
C TYR A 222 5.71 -20.42 3.09
N ALA A 223 4.92 -19.36 3.26
CA ALA A 223 3.64 -19.18 2.58
C ALA A 223 3.79 -19.19 1.04
N ASP A 224 4.88 -18.60 0.54
CA ASP A 224 5.22 -18.63 -0.87
C ASP A 224 5.58 -20.04 -1.35
N GLU A 225 6.45 -20.75 -0.62
CA GLU A 225 6.88 -22.12 -0.93
C GLU A 225 5.71 -23.10 -0.99
N VAL A 226 4.86 -23.14 0.04
CA VAL A 226 3.71 -24.06 0.09
C VAL A 226 2.50 -23.59 -0.70
N ASN A 227 2.58 -22.37 -1.26
CA ASN A 227 1.50 -21.70 -1.97
C ASN A 227 0.17 -21.60 -1.18
N GLN A 228 0.27 -21.33 0.11
CA GLN A 228 -0.88 -21.20 1.02
C GLN A 228 -0.74 -19.95 1.88
N LYS A 229 -1.88 -19.35 2.27
CA LYS A 229 -1.92 -18.12 3.10
C LYS A 229 -1.08 -16.95 2.52
N ARG A 230 -0.89 -16.93 1.20
CA ARG A 230 -0.19 -15.83 0.50
C ARG A 230 -1.04 -14.57 0.49
N ASP A 231 -0.51 -13.49 1.05
CA ASP A 231 -1.17 -12.19 1.14
C ASP A 231 -0.61 -11.21 0.09
N GLY A 232 -1.49 -10.48 -0.61
CA GLY A 232 -1.10 -9.51 -1.65
C GLY A 232 -0.17 -8.41 -1.14
N HIS A 233 -0.22 -8.05 0.15
CA HIS A 233 0.68 -7.06 0.72
C HIS A 233 2.13 -7.58 0.83
N PHE A 234 2.34 -8.90 0.82
CA PHE A 234 3.64 -9.54 1.02
C PHE A 234 4.18 -10.22 -0.25
N THR A 235 3.31 -10.57 -1.21
CA THR A 235 3.72 -11.17 -2.50
C THR A 235 4.38 -10.14 -3.42
N PRO A 236 5.26 -10.55 -4.35
CA PRO A 236 5.94 -9.65 -5.28
C PRO A 236 4.95 -8.91 -6.20
N SER A 237 5.37 -7.74 -6.71
CA SER A 237 4.52 -6.81 -7.46
C SER A 237 4.04 -7.40 -8.79
N TYR A 238 4.90 -8.13 -9.50
CA TYR A 238 4.59 -8.72 -10.80
C TYR A 238 3.36 -9.65 -10.77
N GLU A 239 3.14 -10.34 -9.65
CA GLU A 239 2.01 -11.27 -9.48
C GLU A 239 0.64 -10.58 -9.39
N HIS A 240 0.61 -9.28 -9.12
CA HIS A 240 -0.65 -8.53 -9.04
C HIS A 240 -1.25 -8.23 -10.41
N CYS A 241 -0.39 -8.09 -11.43
CA CYS A 241 -0.72 -7.35 -12.64
C CYS A 241 -0.30 -8.03 -13.95
N ASP A 242 0.34 -9.20 -13.91
CA ASP A 242 0.83 -9.97 -15.06
C ASP A 242 1.39 -9.06 -16.18
N PRO A 243 2.50 -8.37 -15.91
CA PRO A 243 2.99 -7.29 -16.78
C PRO A 243 3.33 -7.78 -18.19
N CYS A 244 3.70 -9.06 -18.35
CA CYS A 244 4.00 -9.65 -19.65
C CYS A 244 2.75 -9.88 -20.50
N ARG A 245 1.61 -10.25 -19.88
CA ARG A 245 0.31 -10.37 -20.59
C ARG A 245 -0.25 -9.01 -20.99
N TYR A 246 -0.24 -8.06 -20.06
CA TYR A 246 -1.01 -6.81 -20.16
C TYR A 246 -0.20 -5.60 -20.69
N LYS A 247 1.14 -5.68 -20.70
CA LYS A 247 2.04 -4.73 -21.40
C LYS A 247 1.76 -3.26 -21.09
N TRP A 248 1.62 -2.95 -19.79
CA TRP A 248 1.26 -1.64 -19.23
C TRP A 248 1.97 -0.46 -19.90
N HIS A 249 1.22 0.61 -20.20
CA HIS A 249 1.73 1.82 -20.84
C HIS A 249 2.56 2.66 -19.88
N VAL A 250 2.06 2.85 -18.66
CA VAL A 250 2.70 3.66 -17.62
C VAL A 250 3.06 2.76 -16.44
N ILE A 251 4.36 2.67 -16.15
CA ILE A 251 4.88 2.03 -14.94
C ILE A 251 5.40 3.15 -14.05
N GLY A 252 4.57 3.58 -13.09
CA GLY A 252 4.93 4.55 -12.08
C GLY A 252 5.76 3.92 -10.95
N THR A 253 6.50 4.73 -10.21
CA THR A 253 7.31 4.27 -9.07
C THR A 253 7.04 5.10 -7.82
N LEU A 254 7.44 4.60 -6.65
CA LEU A 254 7.36 5.42 -5.43
C LEU A 254 8.20 6.70 -5.53
N ASP A 255 9.36 6.62 -6.18
CA ASP A 255 10.34 7.71 -6.26
C ASP A 255 9.85 8.84 -7.16
N THR A 256 9.12 8.49 -8.23
CA THR A 256 8.50 9.44 -9.18
C THR A 256 7.00 9.63 -8.94
N LEU A 257 6.46 9.19 -7.80
CA LEU A 257 5.02 9.08 -7.56
C LEU A 257 4.25 10.37 -7.87
N SER A 258 4.76 11.53 -7.43
CA SER A 258 4.07 12.81 -7.67
C SER A 258 4.02 13.14 -9.16
N GLN A 259 5.16 13.05 -9.87
CA GLN A 259 5.24 13.30 -11.31
C GLN A 259 4.35 12.32 -12.08
N ASP A 260 4.36 11.05 -11.69
CA ASP A 260 3.56 10.02 -12.33
C ASP A 260 2.05 10.28 -12.17
N ILE A 261 1.60 10.70 -10.97
CA ILE A 261 0.21 11.10 -10.71
C ILE A 261 -0.20 12.27 -11.60
N PHE A 262 0.61 13.34 -11.64
CA PHE A 262 0.27 14.52 -12.43
C PHE A 262 0.22 14.22 -13.93
N TYR A 263 1.16 13.43 -14.43
CA TYR A 263 1.16 12.99 -15.82
C TYR A 263 -0.09 12.17 -16.16
N ILE A 264 -0.48 11.19 -15.32
CA ILE A 264 -1.66 10.37 -15.58
C ILE A 264 -2.94 11.23 -15.53
N LEU A 265 -3.07 12.13 -14.55
CA LEU A 265 -4.24 13.02 -14.45
C LEU A 265 -4.37 13.96 -15.65
N ASP A 266 -3.25 14.45 -16.18
CA ASP A 266 -3.21 15.25 -17.41
C ASP A 266 -3.69 14.43 -18.60
N ARG A 267 -3.21 13.19 -18.75
CA ARG A 267 -3.63 12.25 -19.80
C ARG A 267 -5.11 11.86 -19.73
N ILE A 268 -5.69 11.83 -18.53
CA ILE A 268 -7.13 11.60 -18.31
C ILE A 268 -7.96 12.90 -18.53
N GLY A 269 -7.31 14.06 -18.61
CA GLY A 269 -7.98 15.36 -18.77
C GLY A 269 -8.53 15.95 -17.46
N ARG A 270 -8.10 15.45 -16.29
CA ARG A 270 -8.56 15.91 -14.96
C ARG A 270 -7.66 16.98 -14.36
N THR A 271 -7.53 18.09 -15.09
CA THR A 271 -6.75 19.27 -14.67
C THR A 271 -7.30 19.94 -13.39
N ASP A 272 -8.60 19.75 -13.10
CA ASP A 272 -9.24 20.16 -11.86
C ASP A 272 -8.67 19.41 -10.64
N LEU A 273 -8.50 18.09 -10.75
CA LEU A 273 -7.86 17.27 -9.71
C LEU A 273 -6.37 17.58 -9.59
N MET A 274 -5.67 17.80 -10.71
CA MET A 274 -4.28 18.25 -10.66
C MET A 274 -4.15 19.54 -9.84
N ARG A 275 -5.06 20.50 -10.06
CA ARG A 275 -5.06 21.78 -9.34
C ARG A 275 -5.29 21.59 -7.84
N SER A 276 -6.17 20.68 -7.43
CA SER A 276 -6.41 20.42 -6.00
C SER A 276 -5.25 19.73 -5.30
N LEU A 277 -4.38 19.03 -6.05
CA LEU A 277 -3.19 18.36 -5.53
C LEU A 277 -1.91 19.23 -5.56
N ASN A 278 -1.82 20.22 -6.46
CA ASN A 278 -0.55 20.85 -6.88
C ASN A 278 0.31 21.45 -5.75
N LYS A 279 -0.26 22.16 -4.77
CA LYS A 279 0.56 22.87 -3.76
C LYS A 279 0.91 22.04 -2.53
N ASP A 280 0.02 21.15 -2.09
CA ASP A 280 0.16 20.48 -0.79
C ASP A 280 0.04 18.96 -0.87
N PHE A 281 0.24 18.34 -2.05
CA PHE A 281 0.06 16.89 -2.24
C PHE A 281 0.73 16.05 -1.15
N ARG A 282 2.00 16.33 -0.85
CA ARG A 282 2.78 15.58 0.14
C ARG A 282 2.24 15.75 1.56
N GLU A 283 1.79 16.96 1.91
CA GLU A 283 1.22 17.25 3.22
C GLU A 283 -0.17 16.64 3.37
N GLN A 284 -1.04 16.78 2.36
CA GLN A 284 -2.35 16.14 2.32
C GLN A 284 -2.24 14.62 2.41
N TYR A 285 -1.31 14.01 1.66
CA TYR A 285 -1.05 12.57 1.70
C TYR A 285 -0.56 12.11 3.08
N LEU A 286 0.34 12.87 3.70
CA LEU A 286 0.83 12.59 5.04
C LEU A 286 -0.28 12.70 6.09
N ASN A 287 -1.03 13.80 6.08
CA ASN A 287 -2.13 14.04 7.03
C ASN A 287 -3.21 12.96 6.90
N HIS A 288 -3.53 12.56 5.67
CA HIS A 288 -4.46 11.47 5.42
C HIS A 288 -3.93 10.14 5.96
N THR A 289 -2.67 9.83 5.69
CA THR A 289 -2.02 8.62 6.21
C THR A 289 -2.04 8.58 7.74
N ILE A 290 -1.74 9.70 8.41
CA ILE A 290 -1.81 9.83 9.86
C ILE A 290 -3.25 9.57 10.31
N LEU A 291 -4.22 10.32 9.78
CA LEU A 291 -5.63 10.19 10.15
C LEU A 291 -6.15 8.75 10.03
N ASP A 292 -5.81 8.03 8.96
CA ASP A 292 -6.18 6.63 8.78
C ASP A 292 -5.68 5.75 9.93
N GLN A 293 -4.41 5.89 10.32
CA GLN A 293 -3.84 5.09 11.42
C GLN A 293 -4.55 5.38 12.74
N PHE A 294 -4.87 6.65 12.99
CA PHE A 294 -5.61 7.07 14.17
C PHE A 294 -7.06 6.55 14.17
N ASN A 295 -7.74 6.56 13.02
CA ASN A 295 -9.07 5.99 12.90
C ASN A 295 -9.07 4.50 13.28
N TRP A 296 -8.11 3.72 12.77
CA TRP A 296 -7.98 2.30 13.12
C TRP A 296 -7.58 2.08 14.59
N LEU A 297 -6.65 2.88 15.12
CA LEU A 297 -6.27 2.81 16.52
C LEU A 297 -7.50 2.98 17.43
N PHE A 298 -8.29 4.02 17.22
CA PHE A 298 -9.45 4.30 18.07
C PHE A 298 -10.64 3.36 17.81
N PHE A 299 -10.81 2.89 16.58
CA PHE A 299 -11.88 1.95 16.24
C PHE A 299 -11.76 0.63 17.01
N PHE A 300 -10.54 0.15 17.23
CA PHE A 300 -10.27 -1.13 17.92
C PHE A 300 -9.85 -0.97 19.38
N ARG A 301 -10.08 0.20 19.98
CA ARG A 301 -9.61 0.57 21.32
C ARG A 301 -9.82 -0.53 22.37
N ASP A 302 -11.07 -0.97 22.55
CA ASP A 302 -11.42 -1.94 23.58
C ASP A 302 -11.02 -3.37 23.18
N SER A 303 -11.04 -3.64 21.88
CA SER A 303 -10.68 -4.95 21.33
C SER A 303 -9.20 -5.28 21.51
N TYR A 304 -8.28 -4.31 21.62
CA TYR A 304 -6.87 -4.63 21.87
C TYR A 304 -6.65 -5.40 23.17
N ALA A 305 -7.27 -4.94 24.26
CA ALA A 305 -7.17 -5.58 25.56
C ALA A 305 -7.94 -6.91 25.59
N ASN A 306 -9.17 -6.89 25.09
CA ASN A 306 -10.07 -8.05 25.15
C ASN A 306 -9.61 -9.21 24.28
N ASP A 307 -9.04 -8.92 23.10
CA ASP A 307 -8.77 -9.95 22.10
C ASP A 307 -7.30 -10.38 22.07
N CYS A 308 -6.38 -9.47 22.39
CA CYS A 308 -4.95 -9.70 22.21
C CYS A 308 -4.12 -9.43 23.47
N ASN A 309 -4.76 -9.07 24.60
CA ASN A 309 -4.08 -8.68 25.83
C ASN A 309 -3.04 -7.56 25.60
N VAL A 310 -3.38 -6.61 24.73
CA VAL A 310 -2.57 -5.41 24.45
C VAL A 310 -3.32 -4.21 25.00
N THR A 311 -2.71 -3.50 25.95
CA THR A 311 -3.29 -2.27 26.50
C THR A 311 -3.38 -1.17 25.43
N PHE A 312 -4.31 -0.24 25.59
CA PHE A 312 -4.41 0.89 24.68
C PHE A 312 -3.15 1.78 24.70
N TYR A 313 -2.44 1.81 25.84
CA TYR A 313 -1.12 2.44 25.97
C TYR A 313 -0.07 1.80 25.06
N GLU A 314 0.04 0.47 25.08
CA GLU A 314 0.97 -0.27 24.22
C GLU A 314 0.63 -0.12 22.73
N ALA A 315 -0.65 -0.11 22.39
CA ALA A 315 -1.10 0.18 21.03
C ALA A 315 -0.66 1.59 20.58
N GLN A 316 -0.79 2.60 21.43
CA GLN A 316 -0.33 3.97 21.13
C GLN A 316 1.19 4.04 20.98
N LYS A 317 1.97 3.36 21.84
CA LYS A 317 3.44 3.27 21.71
C LYS A 317 3.85 2.63 20.38
N ARG A 318 3.18 1.55 19.97
CA ARG A 318 3.41 0.91 18.66
C ARG A 318 3.11 1.85 17.50
N LEU A 319 2.00 2.60 17.58
CA LEU A 319 1.67 3.62 16.58
C LEU A 319 2.73 4.73 16.51
N TRP A 320 3.26 5.16 17.66
CA TRP A 320 4.34 6.14 17.73
C TRP A 320 5.62 5.62 17.04
N LYS A 321 6.07 4.40 17.38
CA LYS A 321 7.22 3.76 16.71
C LYS A 321 6.98 3.60 15.21
N GLN A 322 5.76 3.25 14.78
CA GLN A 322 5.40 3.18 13.37
C GLN A 322 5.65 4.53 12.67
N PHE A 323 5.29 5.65 13.29
CA PHE A 323 5.56 6.98 12.75
C PHE A 323 7.06 7.31 12.68
N GLN A 324 7.87 6.79 13.60
CA GLN A 324 9.33 6.92 13.52
C GLN A 324 9.90 6.11 12.36
N ILE A 325 9.49 4.85 12.21
CA ILE A 325 9.88 3.98 11.08
C ILE A 325 9.50 4.60 9.74
N ARG A 326 8.31 5.19 9.66
CA ARG A 326 7.77 5.84 8.45
C ARG A 326 8.32 7.25 8.24
N GLY A 327 9.28 7.70 9.05
CA GLY A 327 9.93 9.00 8.94
C GLY A 327 8.99 10.19 9.06
N VAL A 328 7.93 10.02 9.85
CA VAL A 328 7.03 11.09 10.30
C VAL A 328 7.60 11.76 11.56
N LEU A 329 8.14 10.94 12.46
CA LEU A 329 8.78 11.37 13.70
C LEU A 329 10.28 11.05 13.68
N THR A 330 11.07 11.83 14.41
CA THR A 330 12.50 11.55 14.59
C THR A 330 12.70 10.36 15.54
N LYS A 331 13.86 9.71 15.45
CA LYS A 331 14.25 8.56 16.29
C LYS A 331 14.31 8.97 17.76
N GLU A 332 14.72 10.21 18.03
CA GLU A 332 14.85 10.75 19.38
C GLU A 332 13.52 11.24 19.97
N SER A 333 12.42 11.17 19.22
CA SER A 333 11.10 11.55 19.74
C SER A 333 10.58 10.47 20.69
N GLU A 334 10.60 10.74 21.99
CA GLU A 334 10.02 9.84 22.99
C GLU A 334 8.49 9.91 23.01
N PHE A 335 7.85 8.79 23.36
CA PHE A 335 6.40 8.75 23.51
C PHE A 335 6.00 9.55 24.76
N PRO A 336 5.25 10.66 24.63
CA PRO A 336 5.17 11.67 25.69
C PRO A 336 4.03 11.45 26.68
N LEU A 337 3.51 10.22 26.78
CA LEU A 337 2.31 9.92 27.57
C LEU A 337 2.60 8.83 28.60
N THR A 338 1.99 8.96 29.78
CA THR A 338 1.92 7.87 30.76
C THR A 338 0.78 6.90 30.43
N THR A 339 0.72 5.80 31.16
CA THR A 339 -0.38 4.82 31.06
C THR A 339 -1.72 5.47 31.42
N GLU A 340 -1.78 6.29 32.47
CA GLU A 340 -3.00 6.95 32.94
C GLU A 340 -3.51 7.99 31.93
N GLU A 341 -2.61 8.81 31.37
CA GLU A 341 -2.97 9.81 30.36
C GLU A 341 -3.55 9.15 29.09
N SER A 342 -3.02 7.97 28.76
CA SER A 342 -3.37 7.19 27.57
C SER A 342 -4.81 6.67 27.57
N GLU A 343 -5.40 6.44 28.75
CA GLU A 343 -6.78 5.99 28.88
C GLU A 343 -7.80 7.13 28.75
N GLY A 344 -7.44 8.38 29.01
CA GLY A 344 -8.34 9.52 28.87
C GLY A 344 -8.36 10.18 27.49
N LEU A 345 -7.44 9.78 26.60
CA LEU A 345 -7.14 10.55 25.39
C LEU A 345 -8.20 10.45 24.30
N THR A 346 -8.50 11.59 23.69
CA THR A 346 -9.28 11.66 22.45
C THR A 346 -8.38 11.56 21.22
N LYS A 347 -8.94 11.10 20.10
CA LYS A 347 -8.24 11.01 18.81
C LYS A 347 -7.60 12.34 18.42
N THR A 348 -8.35 13.43 18.53
CA THR A 348 -7.88 14.79 18.18
C THR A 348 -6.70 15.21 19.05
N LYS A 349 -6.72 14.90 20.34
CA LYS A 349 -5.62 15.26 21.24
C LYS A 349 -4.36 14.46 20.93
N LEU A 350 -4.47 13.14 20.73
CA LEU A 350 -3.30 12.32 20.36
C LEU A 350 -2.75 12.71 18.97
N MET A 351 -3.61 13.06 18.01
CA MET A 351 -3.17 13.62 16.72
C MET A 351 -2.38 14.91 16.91
N SER A 352 -2.84 15.83 17.76
CA SER A 352 -2.13 17.09 18.04
C SER A 352 -0.74 16.86 18.65
N ILE A 353 -0.59 15.83 19.48
CA ILE A 353 0.69 15.43 20.06
C ILE A 353 1.66 14.98 18.96
N VAL A 354 1.21 14.15 18.01
CA VAL A 354 2.03 13.73 16.87
C VAL A 354 2.42 14.92 16.00
N TYR A 355 1.48 15.82 15.67
CA TYR A 355 1.79 17.02 14.88
C TYR A 355 2.81 17.92 15.56
N ASN A 356 2.71 18.12 16.88
CA ASN A 356 3.70 18.89 17.64
C ASN A 356 5.08 18.20 17.61
N ALA A 357 5.12 16.88 17.74
CA ALA A 357 6.37 16.10 17.75
C ALA A 357 7.06 16.03 16.38
N MET A 358 6.30 16.10 15.27
CA MET A 358 6.86 16.21 13.91
C MET A 358 7.80 17.41 13.77
N GLY A 359 7.48 18.51 14.48
CA GLY A 359 8.32 19.69 14.58
C GLY A 359 8.59 20.39 13.24
N ASN A 360 9.74 21.04 13.15
CA ASN A 360 10.12 21.89 12.02
C ASN A 360 10.62 21.10 10.79
N ALA A 361 10.95 21.81 9.71
CA ALA A 361 11.44 21.22 8.46
C ALA A 361 12.72 20.39 8.65
N GLU A 362 13.61 20.80 9.54
CA GLU A 362 14.85 20.08 9.87
C GLU A 362 14.56 18.72 10.50
N LYS A 363 13.72 18.68 11.53
CA LYS A 363 13.26 17.43 12.15
C LYS A 363 12.60 16.52 11.13
N ARG A 364 11.76 17.05 10.25
CA ARG A 364 11.13 16.27 9.16
C ARG A 364 12.15 15.72 8.17
N SER A 365 13.22 16.46 7.86
CA SER A 365 14.32 15.97 7.01
C SER A 365 15.07 14.83 7.69
N LYS A 366 15.40 14.99 8.98
CA LYS A 366 16.04 13.93 9.78
C LYS A 366 15.17 12.67 9.87
N ALA A 367 13.88 12.82 10.17
CA ALA A 367 12.92 11.72 10.23
C ALA A 367 12.88 10.91 8.91
N ARG A 368 12.97 11.57 7.76
CA ARG A 368 13.02 10.87 6.47
C ARG A 368 14.27 10.00 6.31
N LYS A 369 15.41 10.42 6.85
CA LYS A 369 16.66 9.63 6.83
C LYS A 369 16.56 8.36 7.69
N ASN A 370 15.81 8.40 8.78
CA ASN A 370 15.58 7.26 9.68
C ASN A 370 14.95 6.04 8.97
N LYS A 371 14.22 6.24 7.86
CA LYS A 371 13.69 5.14 7.04
C LYS A 371 14.79 4.20 6.55
N ALA A 372 15.93 4.77 6.13
CA ALA A 372 17.07 4.01 5.63
C ALA A 372 17.79 3.25 6.76
N GLU A 373 17.73 3.75 7.99
CA GLU A 373 18.25 3.04 9.16
C GLU A 373 17.31 1.89 9.56
N ALA A 374 16.00 2.14 9.63
CA ALA A 374 15.01 1.13 9.98
C ALA A 374 15.02 -0.07 9.03
N ILE A 375 15.26 0.15 7.72
CA ILE A 375 15.41 -0.95 6.76
C ILE A 375 16.68 -1.74 7.01
N LYS A 376 17.84 -1.10 7.19
CA LYS A 376 19.10 -1.79 7.48
C LYS A 376 18.98 -2.61 8.77
N GLU A 377 18.41 -2.01 9.80
CA GLU A 377 18.19 -2.66 11.10
C GLU A 377 17.30 -3.89 10.96
N ALA A 378 16.14 -3.77 10.32
CA ALA A 378 15.22 -4.88 10.11
C ALA A 378 15.89 -6.05 9.37
N TYR A 379 16.52 -5.78 8.23
CA TYR A 379 17.14 -6.81 7.40
C TYR A 379 18.43 -7.39 8.00
N SER A 380 19.12 -6.65 8.89
CA SER A 380 20.27 -7.19 9.64
C SER A 380 19.91 -8.35 10.56
N THR A 381 18.62 -8.52 10.89
CA THR A 381 18.13 -9.64 11.72
C THR A 381 17.99 -10.96 10.95
N LEU A 382 18.06 -10.92 9.61
CA LEU A 382 17.84 -12.09 8.75
C LEU A 382 19.11 -12.92 8.54
N ASP A 383 18.92 -14.23 8.41
CA ASP A 383 20.00 -15.15 8.08
C ASP A 383 20.31 -15.08 6.57
N ARG A 384 21.50 -15.55 6.13
CA ARG A 384 21.92 -15.45 4.70
C ARG A 384 20.92 -16.16 3.79
N ASP A 385 20.50 -17.34 4.23
CA ASP A 385 19.62 -18.21 3.46
C ASP A 385 18.25 -17.55 3.22
N ASP A 386 17.69 -16.86 4.23
CA ASP A 386 16.43 -16.14 4.09
C ASP A 386 16.56 -14.92 3.18
N LEU A 387 17.67 -14.17 3.27
CA LEU A 387 17.97 -13.07 2.35
C LEU A 387 18.13 -13.56 0.89
N ASP A 388 18.83 -14.67 0.68
CA ASP A 388 18.99 -15.26 -0.65
C ASP A 388 17.68 -15.82 -1.20
N LYS A 389 16.81 -16.40 -0.36
CA LYS A 389 15.45 -16.81 -0.74
C LYS A 389 14.58 -15.62 -1.11
N LEU A 390 14.64 -14.52 -0.35
CA LEU A 390 13.94 -13.28 -0.69
C LEU A 390 14.43 -12.70 -2.03
N SER A 391 15.74 -12.66 -2.25
CA SER A 391 16.33 -12.21 -3.51
C SER A 391 15.79 -13.00 -4.70
N LYS A 392 15.73 -14.34 -4.58
CA LYS A 392 15.12 -15.22 -5.60
C LYS A 392 13.63 -14.94 -5.80
N MET A 393 12.88 -14.77 -4.72
CA MET A 393 11.45 -14.46 -4.77
C MET A 393 11.17 -13.11 -5.45
N PHE A 394 12.04 -12.12 -5.29
CA PHE A 394 11.92 -10.79 -5.90
C PHE A 394 12.60 -10.63 -7.25
N GLN A 395 13.34 -11.63 -7.73
CA GLN A 395 14.05 -11.57 -9.01
C GLN A 395 13.17 -11.08 -10.18
N PRO A 396 11.92 -11.53 -10.34
CA PRO A 396 11.05 -11.01 -11.39
C PRO A 396 10.79 -9.50 -11.28
N ASP A 397 10.52 -8.97 -10.08
CA ASP A 397 10.33 -7.53 -9.86
C ASP A 397 11.60 -6.74 -10.21
N CYS A 398 12.77 -7.26 -9.82
CA CYS A 398 14.07 -6.65 -10.13
C CYS A 398 14.31 -6.55 -11.63
N ASP A 399 14.07 -7.63 -12.36
CA ASP A 399 14.29 -7.70 -13.81
C ASP A 399 13.30 -6.81 -14.58
N LEU A 400 12.02 -6.86 -14.19
CA LEU A 400 10.94 -6.11 -14.85
C LEU A 400 11.07 -4.60 -14.64
N TYR A 401 11.46 -4.18 -13.43
CA TYR A 401 11.36 -2.77 -13.02
C TYR A 401 12.72 -2.09 -12.85
N GLY A 402 13.82 -2.84 -12.89
CA GLY A 402 15.19 -2.32 -12.81
C GLY A 402 15.65 -2.03 -11.39
N TYR A 403 15.18 -2.81 -10.42
CA TYR A 403 15.65 -2.74 -9.04
C TYR A 403 16.87 -3.63 -8.82
N ASP A 404 17.71 -3.26 -7.87
CA ASP A 404 18.79 -4.12 -7.40
C ASP A 404 18.22 -5.26 -6.55
N CYS A 405 18.46 -6.51 -6.97
CA CYS A 405 17.97 -7.69 -6.25
C CYS A 405 18.86 -8.13 -5.10
N LYS A 406 20.08 -7.61 -5.01
CA LYS A 406 21.01 -7.84 -3.90
C LYS A 406 21.66 -6.51 -3.50
N PRO A 407 20.85 -5.54 -3.00
CA PRO A 407 21.35 -4.23 -2.61
C PRO A 407 22.47 -4.35 -1.59
N GLU A 408 23.63 -3.77 -1.90
CA GLU A 408 24.86 -3.88 -1.10
C GLU A 408 24.61 -3.57 0.38
N GLN A 409 23.82 -2.53 0.65
CA GLN A 409 23.46 -2.10 1.99
C GLN A 409 22.71 -3.13 2.84
N LEU A 410 22.12 -4.18 2.24
CA LEU A 410 21.43 -5.27 2.94
C LEU A 410 22.22 -6.59 2.88
N PHE A 411 23.04 -6.79 1.85
CA PHE A 411 23.74 -8.07 1.59
C PHE A 411 25.23 -8.05 2.00
N ASN A 412 25.85 -6.88 2.07
CA ASN A 412 27.30 -6.69 2.34
C ASN A 412 27.60 -6.10 3.73
N THR A 413 26.61 -6.02 4.62
CA THR A 413 26.87 -5.63 6.01
C THR A 413 27.78 -6.67 6.65
N GLU A 414 28.94 -6.22 7.15
CA GLU A 414 29.66 -6.94 8.20
C GLU A 414 28.60 -7.36 9.22
N ARG A 415 28.53 -8.67 9.48
CA ARG A 415 27.32 -9.37 9.92
C ARG A 415 26.93 -9.12 11.36
N THR A 416 27.31 -7.97 11.89
CA THR A 416 26.84 -7.47 13.17
C THR A 416 25.35 -7.21 13.05
N VAL A 417 24.57 -8.07 13.69
CA VAL A 417 23.14 -7.83 13.93
C VAL A 417 23.04 -6.46 14.59
N ILE A 418 22.33 -5.54 13.95
CA ILE A 418 22.07 -4.23 14.53
C ILE A 418 20.98 -4.45 15.57
N GLU A 419 21.24 -4.03 16.81
CA GLU A 419 20.23 -4.13 17.86
C GLU A 419 18.95 -3.37 17.42
N PRO A 420 17.79 -4.05 17.34
CA PRO A 420 16.63 -3.46 16.70
C PRO A 420 15.97 -2.41 17.59
N TRP A 421 16.31 -1.13 17.40
CA TRP A 421 15.72 0.00 18.11
C TRP A 421 14.31 0.35 17.61
N PHE A 422 14.09 0.34 16.30
CA PHE A 422 12.82 0.75 15.70
C PHE A 422 11.69 -0.23 16.02
N PHE A 423 12.03 -1.49 16.32
CA PHE A 423 11.07 -2.57 16.50
C PHE A 423 10.89 -3.01 17.96
N LYS A 424 11.53 -2.32 18.91
CA LYS A 424 11.28 -2.47 20.35
C LYS A 424 10.14 -1.56 20.78
N TYR A 425 9.17 -2.10 21.51
CA TYR A 425 8.00 -1.37 22.02
C TYR A 425 8.08 -1.06 23.53
N ASP A 426 9.09 -1.61 24.21
CA ASP A 426 9.31 -1.48 25.66
C ASP A 426 10.23 -0.30 26.05
N THR A 427 10.81 0.38 25.04
CA THR A 427 11.68 1.57 25.18
C THR A 427 11.07 2.75 24.43
#